data_AF-A0A9E0CDW3-F1
#
_entry.id   AF-A0A9E0CDW3-F1
#
_cell.length_a   1.000
_cell.length_b   1.000
_cell.length_c   1.000
_cell.angle_alpha   90.00
_cell.angle_beta   90.00
_cell.angle_gamma   90.00
#
_symmetry.space_group_name_H-M   'P 1'
#
loop_
_entity.id
_entity.type
_entity.pdbx_description
1 polymer ?
#
loop_
_entity_poly.entity_id
_entity_poly.type
_entity_poly.pdbx_seq_one_letter_code
_entity_poly.pdbx_strand_id
1 'polypeptide(L)' 'MEDQEDLRVKLAEYKSEHQALDELIQLATEGDKPVNLLHLQQLKKKKLWLKDMIQKLQSSLIDDIIA' A
#
# COMPACT_ATOMS: atom_id res chain seq x y z
N MET A 1 4.59 -12.34 21.21
CA MET A 1 3.85 -11.06 21.39
C MET A 1 4.54 -9.92 20.66
N GLU A 2 5.88 -9.83 20.65
CA GLU A 2 6.64 -8.83 19.88
C GLU A 2 6.33 -8.88 18.36
N ASP A 3 6.17 -10.09 17.80
CA ASP A 3 5.87 -10.27 16.37
C ASP A 3 4.54 -9.65 15.92
N GLN A 4 3.50 -9.67 16.77
CA GLN A 4 2.18 -9.11 16.40
C GLN A 4 2.18 -7.58 16.38
N GLU A 5 2.91 -6.97 17.32
CA GLU A 5 3.05 -5.52 17.39
C GLU A 5 3.84 -5.01 16.18
N ASP A 6 4.93 -5.70 15.82
CA ASP A 6 5.71 -5.41 14.61
C ASP A 6 4.90 -5.56 13.32
N LEU A 7 4.05 -6.59 13.22
CA LEU A 7 3.16 -6.78 12.08
C LEU A 7 2.11 -5.66 11.98
N ARG A 8 1.60 -5.16 13.12
CA ARG A 8 0.66 -4.03 13.16
C ARG A 8 1.32 -2.72 12.76
N VAL A 9 2.56 -2.47 13.20
CA VAL A 9 3.35 -1.31 12.79
C VAL A 9 3.59 -1.34 11.29
N LYS A 10 4.11 -2.44 10.74
CA LYS A 10 4.32 -2.61 9.29
C LYS A 10 3.02 -2.45 8.49
N LEU A 11 1.91 -2.97 9.02
CA LEU A 11 0.60 -2.81 8.39
C LEU A 11 0.18 -1.33 8.32
N ALA A 12 0.41 -0.57 9.40
CA ALA A 12 0.12 0.86 9.43
C ALA A 12 1.01 1.63 8.45
N GLU A 13 2.30 1.31 8.39
CA GLU A 13 3.25 1.89 7.43
C GLU A 13 2.81 1.65 5.98
N TYR A 14 2.53 0.39 5.62
CA TYR A 14 2.11 0.05 4.26
C TYR A 14 0.77 0.68 3.89
N LYS A 15 -0.16 0.82 4.84
CA LYS A 15 -1.43 1.53 4.61
C LYS A 15 -1.19 3.02 4.34
N SER A 16 -0.34 3.66 5.14
CA SER A 16 0.03 5.07 4.95
C SER A 16 0.72 5.29 3.61
N GLU A 17 1.65 4.41 3.23
CA GLU A 17 2.36 4.50 1.95
C GLU A 17 1.43 4.25 0.77
N HIS A 18 0.49 3.31 0.90
CA HIS A 18 -0.54 3.06 -0.12
C HIS A 18 -1.45 4.28 -0.32
N GLN A 19 -1.87 4.95 0.75
CA GLN A 19 -2.65 6.20 0.67
C GLN A 19 -1.86 7.31 -0.01
N ALA A 20 -0.59 7.50 0.37
CA ALA A 20 0.27 8.51 -0.26
C ALA A 20 0.47 8.24 -1.77
N LEU A 21 0.61 6.97 -2.18
CA LEU A 21 0.67 6.63 -3.61
C LEU A 21 -0.64 6.93 -4.33
N ASP A 22 -1.78 6.81 -3.67
CA ASP A 22 -3.07 7.16 -4.25
C ASP A 22 -3.17 8.66 -4.55
N GLU A 23 -2.77 9.50 -3.60
CA GLU A 23 -2.70 10.96 -3.79
C GLU A 23 -1.72 11.33 -4.92
N LEU A 24 -0.56 10.67 -4.99
CA LEU A 24 0.41 10.89 -6.06
C LEU A 24 -0.13 10.49 -7.43
N ILE A 25 -0.85 9.36 -7.52
CA ILE A 25 -1.50 8.93 -8.76
C ILE A 25 -2.56 9.95 -9.18
N GLN A 26 -3.38 10.41 -8.24
CA GLN A 26 -4.42 11.39 -8.49
C GLN A 26 -3.82 12.70 -9.04
N LEU A 27 -2.83 13.25 -8.34
CA LEU A 27 -2.11 14.46 -8.78
C LEU A 27 -1.46 14.28 -10.16
N ALA A 28 -0.89 13.11 -10.44
CA ALA A 28 -0.27 12.81 -11.73
C ALA A 28 -1.30 12.72 -12.88
N THR A 29 -2.60 12.51 -12.57
CA THR A 29 -3.68 12.42 -13.56
C THR A 29 -4.54 13.68 -13.68
N GLU A 30 -4.55 14.55 -12.67
CA GLU A 30 -5.41 15.75 -12.65
C GLU A 30 -4.80 16.96 -13.37
N GLY A 31 -3.49 16.96 -13.62
CA GLY A 31 -2.82 18.08 -14.27
C GLY A 31 -3.04 18.14 -15.78
N ASP A 32 -3.09 19.36 -16.33
CA ASP A 32 -3.10 19.65 -17.79
C ASP A 32 -1.79 19.25 -18.52
N LYS A 33 -0.82 18.66 -17.80
CA LYS A 33 0.47 18.24 -18.34
C LYS A 33 0.34 16.86 -18.99
N PRO A 34 1.12 16.58 -20.05
CA PRO A 34 1.15 15.25 -20.64
C PRO A 34 1.52 14.21 -19.58
N VAL A 35 0.61 13.27 -19.36
CA VAL A 35 0.77 12.21 -18.37
C VAL A 35 1.93 11.31 -18.78
N ASN A 36 2.92 11.17 -17.91
CA ASN A 36 3.98 10.18 -18.10
C ASN A 36 3.41 8.78 -17.78
N LEU A 37 2.99 8.07 -18.82
CA LEU A 37 2.39 6.74 -18.71
C LEU A 37 3.30 5.72 -18.02
N LEU A 38 4.62 5.79 -18.24
CA LEU A 38 5.58 4.90 -17.58
C LEU A 38 5.63 5.16 -16.08
N HIS A 39 5.67 6.44 -15.68
CA HIS A 39 5.64 6.82 -14.27
C HIS A 39 4.33 6.39 -13.60
N LEU A 40 3.19 6.64 -14.25
CA LEU A 40 1.88 6.21 -13.75
C LEU A 40 1.78 4.68 -13.60
N GLN A 41 2.34 3.93 -14.55
CA GLN A 41 2.39 2.47 -14.50
C GLN A 41 3.23 1.97 -13.32
N GLN A 42 4.39 2.60 -13.05
CA GLN A 42 5.23 2.28 -11.89
C GLN A 42 4.52 2.55 -10.58
N LEU A 43 3.84 3.70 -10.45
CA LEU A 43 3.06 4.05 -9.25
C LEU A 43 1.93 3.04 -9.01
N LYS A 44 1.15 2.72 -10.05
CA LYS A 44 0.07 1.72 -9.96
C LYS A 44 0.60 0.33 -9.60
N LYS A 45 1.74 -0.08 -10.13
CA LYS A 45 2.38 -1.35 -9.80
C LYS A 45 2.82 -1.38 -8.33
N LYS A 46 3.43 -0.30 -7.83
CA LYS A 46 3.82 -0.18 -6.42
C LYS A 46 2.61 -0.20 -5.50
N LYS A 47 1.53 0.52 -5.87
CA LYS A 47 0.26 0.52 -5.15
C LYS A 47 -0.34 -0.88 -5.06
N LEU A 48 -0.35 -1.63 -6.17
CA LEU A 48 -0.84 -3.01 -6.19
C LEU A 48 -0.03 -3.91 -5.25
N TRP A 49 1.30 -3.81 -5.30
CA TRP A 49 2.16 -4.59 -4.40
C TRP A 49 1.91 -4.29 -2.92
N LEU A 50 1.76 -3.00 -2.54
CA LEU A 50 1.42 -2.62 -1.17
C LEU A 50 0.07 -3.18 -0.74
N LYS A 51 -0.94 -3.12 -1.63
CA LYS A 51 -2.25 -3.73 -1.35
C LYS A 51 -2.13 -5.23 -1.07
N ASP A 52 -1.36 -5.96 -1.88
CA ASP A 52 -1.13 -7.39 -1.69
C ASP A 52 -0.40 -7.68 -0.36
N MET A 53 0.57 -6.84 0.02
CA MET A 53 1.29 -6.99 1.30
C MET A 53 0.38 -6.68 2.49
N ILE A 54 -0.43 -5.63 2.41
CA ILE A 54 -1.45 -5.29 3.41
C ILE A 54 -2.39 -6.48 3.61
N GLN A 55 -2.90 -7.09 2.53
CA GLN A 55 -3.79 -8.24 2.63
C GLN A 55 -3.11 -9.45 3.27
N LYS A 56 -1.86 -9.75 2.92
CA LYS A 56 -1.09 -10.85 3.55
C LYS A 56 -0.87 -10.62 5.04
N LEU A 57 -0.46 -9.41 5.42
CA LEU A 57 -0.27 -9.03 6.83
C LEU A 57 -1.59 -9.10 7.62
N GLN A 58 -2.69 -8.62 7.03
CA GLN A 58 -4.02 -8.72 7.63
C GLN A 58 -4.46 -10.17 7.81
N SER A 59 -4.24 -11.03 6.81
CA SER A 59 -4.55 -12.46 6.92
C SER A 59 -3.75 -13.11 8.06
N SER A 60 -2.44 -12.86 8.12
CA SER A 60 -1.58 -13.40 9.18
C SER A 60 -1.99 -12.93 10.58
N LEU A 61 -2.43 -11.67 10.71
CA LEU A 61 -2.94 -11.15 11.99
C LEU A 61 -4.31 -11.74 12.36
N ILE A 62 -5.16 -12.03 11.38
CA ILE A 62 -6.47 -12.68 11.62
C ILE A 62 -6.28 -14.13 12.05
N ASP A 63 -5.42 -14.88 11.36
CA ASP A 63 -5.14 -16.28 11.67
C ASP A 63 -4.60 -16.44 13.11
N ASP A 64 -3.74 -15.51 13.54
CA ASP A 64 -3.16 -15.50 14.89
C ASP A 64 -4.13 -15.02 16.00
N ILE A 65 -5.27 -14.40 15.64
CA ILE A 65 -6.35 -14.06 16.59
C ILE A 65 -7.29 -15.25 16.81
N ILE A 66 -7.36 -16.17 15.84
CA ILE A 66 -8.32 -17.29 15.81
C ILE A 66 -7.64 -18.63 16.18
N ALA A 67 -6.32 -18.71 16.10
CA ALA A 67 -5.50 -19.84 16.56
C ALA A 67 -5.42 -19.92 18.09
#